data_AF-A0A9E2F2V8-F1
#
_entry.id   AF-A0A9E2F2V8-F1
#
_cell.length_a   1.000
_cell.length_b   1.000
_cell.length_c   1.000
_cell.angle_alpha   90.00
_cell.angle_beta   90.00
_cell.angle_gamma   90.00
#
_symmetry.space_group_name_H-M   'P 1'
#
loop_
_entity.id
_entity.type
_entity.pdbx_description
1 polymer ?
#
loop_
_entity_poly.entity_id
_entity_poly.type
_entity_poly.pdbx_seq_one_letter_code
_entity_poly.pdbx_strand_id
1 'polypeptide(L)'
;MPEEKSPYIQDYYAENFAWCYGCGRLNPHGLHFKTRWDGEETVTRYMPRPEHTAIPGFVYGGLLASLADCHTTGSGALALHKAAGHLPEDGVEAPRCVTASLKVDFLKPTPAFTWLEARGRIVEVGARKVVVATEIWADGQVVVRAEGVAVRVPDAMKGGSSA
;
A
#
# COMPACT_ATOMS: atom_id res chain seq x y z
N MET A 1 -2.18 26.11 11.42
CA MET A 1 -1.66 24.89 12.08
C MET A 1 -1.32 23.92 10.97
N PRO A 2 -0.12 23.29 10.94
CA PRO A 2 0.13 22.27 9.93
C PRO A 2 -0.88 21.16 10.17
N GLU A 3 -1.68 20.84 9.17
CA GLU A 3 -2.65 19.74 9.18
C GLU A 3 -1.92 18.46 9.62
N GLU A 4 -2.31 17.93 10.78
CA GLU A 4 -1.69 16.74 11.34
C GLU A 4 -1.99 15.57 10.38
N LYS A 5 -0.94 15.10 9.70
CA LYS A 5 -1.10 14.10 8.64
C LYS A 5 -1.51 12.78 9.28
N SER A 6 -2.58 12.17 8.75
CA SER A 6 -3.07 10.85 9.17
C SER A 6 -1.93 9.82 9.31
N PRO A 7 -1.98 8.93 10.32
CA PRO A 7 -0.95 7.91 10.52
C PRO A 7 -0.88 6.88 9.40
N TYR A 8 0.29 6.23 9.29
CA TYR A 8 0.49 5.14 8.34
C TYR A 8 0.03 3.81 8.94
N ILE A 9 -0.87 3.11 8.25
CA ILE A 9 -1.47 1.87 8.77
C ILE A 9 -0.43 0.78 9.06
N GLN A 10 0.67 0.74 8.31
CA GLN A 10 1.74 -0.25 8.47
C GLN A 10 2.47 -0.15 9.82
N ASP A 11 2.46 1.04 10.44
CA ASP A 11 3.08 1.25 11.75
C ASP A 11 2.28 0.57 12.87
N TYR A 12 1.00 0.24 12.62
CA TYR A 12 0.04 -0.32 13.58
C TYR A 12 -0.26 -1.81 13.35
N TYR A 13 0.41 -2.45 12.39
CA TYR A 13 0.31 -3.91 12.24
C TYR A 13 0.98 -4.61 13.42
N ALA A 14 0.39 -5.71 13.91
CA ALA A 14 1.06 -6.60 14.84
C ALA A 14 2.40 -7.10 14.26
N GLU A 15 3.38 -7.34 15.15
CA GLU A 15 4.76 -7.63 14.76
C GLU A 15 4.87 -8.85 13.84
N ASN A 16 4.09 -9.90 14.08
CA ASN A 16 4.05 -11.11 13.24
C ASN A 16 3.61 -10.82 11.79
N PHE A 17 2.88 -9.74 11.53
CA PHE A 17 2.45 -9.33 10.18
C PHE A 17 3.30 -8.22 9.56
N ALA A 18 4.28 -7.70 10.28
CA ALA A 18 5.04 -6.51 9.92
C ALA A 18 6.32 -6.80 9.12
N TRP A 19 6.41 -7.96 8.45
CA TRP A 19 7.61 -8.46 7.77
C TRP A 19 7.54 -8.46 6.23
N CYS A 20 6.42 -8.04 5.65
CA CYS A 20 6.25 -7.98 4.19
C CYS A 20 7.42 -7.25 3.50
N TYR A 21 7.96 -7.83 2.42
CA TYR A 21 9.03 -7.18 1.64
C TYR A 21 8.64 -5.80 1.13
N GLY A 22 7.37 -5.57 0.77
CA GLY A 22 6.92 -4.27 0.31
C GLY A 22 6.65 -3.29 1.43
N CYS A 23 5.81 -3.63 2.42
CA CYS A 23 5.28 -2.65 3.38
C CYS A 23 5.62 -2.95 4.86
N GLY A 24 6.33 -4.04 5.15
CA GLY A 24 6.64 -4.44 6.51
C GLY A 24 7.68 -3.52 7.16
N ARG A 25 7.36 -2.94 8.33
CA ARG A 25 8.31 -2.09 9.07
C ARG A 25 9.48 -2.87 9.69
N LEU A 26 9.32 -4.17 9.91
CA LEU A 26 10.34 -5.02 10.54
C LEU A 26 11.26 -5.72 9.53
N ASN A 27 10.98 -5.64 8.22
CA ASN A 27 11.85 -6.25 7.21
C ASN A 27 13.05 -5.35 6.88
N PRO A 28 14.28 -5.66 7.29
CA PRO A 28 15.43 -4.76 7.11
C PRO A 28 15.82 -4.54 5.63
N HIS A 29 15.33 -5.38 4.73
CA HIS A 29 15.57 -5.28 3.29
C HIS A 29 14.33 -4.80 2.52
N GLY A 30 13.25 -4.46 3.24
CA GLY A 30 11.98 -4.11 2.65
C GLY A 30 11.98 -2.76 1.92
N LEU A 31 10.95 -2.55 1.12
CA LEU A 31 10.66 -1.28 0.45
C LEU A 31 10.02 -0.28 1.42
N HIS A 32 9.43 -0.76 2.52
CA HIS A 32 8.78 0.04 3.56
C HIS A 32 7.72 1.03 3.03
N PHE A 33 6.90 0.57 2.09
CA PHE A 33 5.75 1.32 1.63
C PHE A 33 4.81 1.66 2.78
N LYS A 34 4.43 2.94 2.88
CA LYS A 34 3.54 3.45 3.92
C LYS A 34 2.30 4.09 3.32
N THR A 35 1.14 3.68 3.78
CA THR A 35 -0.18 4.08 3.27
C THR A 35 -0.96 4.73 4.39
N ARG A 36 -1.60 5.87 4.10
CA ARG A 36 -2.46 6.61 5.02
C ARG A 36 -3.64 7.21 4.26
N TRP A 37 -4.61 7.74 5.00
CA TRP A 37 -5.64 8.61 4.42
C TRP A 37 -5.05 9.97 3.99
N ASP A 38 -5.60 10.52 2.92
CA ASP A 38 -5.40 11.88 2.41
C ASP A 38 -6.77 12.38 1.92
N GLY A 39 -7.54 12.98 2.82
CA GLY A 39 -8.95 13.26 2.60
C GLY A 39 -9.78 11.98 2.43
N GLU A 40 -10.45 11.85 1.29
CA GLU A 40 -11.25 10.67 0.92
C GLU A 40 -10.44 9.59 0.18
N GLU A 41 -9.22 9.92 -0.27
CA GLU A 41 -8.31 8.99 -0.93
C GLU A 41 -7.29 8.44 0.07
N THR A 42 -6.57 7.40 -0.35
CA THR A 42 -5.39 6.91 0.35
C THR A 42 -4.15 7.27 -0.45
N VAL A 43 -3.02 7.49 0.23
CA VAL A 43 -1.77 7.88 -0.43
C VAL A 43 -0.58 7.06 0.07
N THR A 44 0.29 6.67 -0.85
CA THR A 44 1.64 6.18 -0.58
C THR A 44 2.65 6.94 -1.42
N ARG A 45 3.71 7.44 -0.79
CA ARG A 45 4.82 8.09 -1.49
C ARG A 45 6.07 7.24 -1.37
N TYR A 46 6.81 7.12 -2.47
CA TYR A 46 8.02 6.32 -2.50
C TYR A 46 9.07 6.90 -3.45
N MET A 47 10.32 6.93 -2.99
CA MET A 47 11.48 7.27 -3.83
C MET A 47 12.18 5.97 -4.25
N PRO A 48 12.17 5.62 -5.54
CA PRO A 48 12.90 4.45 -6.05
C PRO A 48 14.39 4.53 -5.72
N ARG A 49 14.95 3.41 -5.25
CA ARG A 49 16.41 3.23 -5.08
C ARG A 49 17.09 2.95 -6.42
N PRO A 50 18.41 3.17 -6.55
CA PRO A 50 19.15 2.89 -7.79
C PRO A 50 18.99 1.44 -8.30
N GLU A 51 18.94 0.45 -7.40
CA GLU A 51 18.71 -0.95 -7.79
C GLU A 51 17.32 -1.22 -8.39
N HIS A 52 16.39 -0.28 -8.32
CA HIS A 52 15.06 -0.41 -8.93
C HIS A 52 14.99 0.13 -10.36
N THR A 53 16.11 0.09 -11.08
CA THR A 53 16.21 0.49 -12.48
C THR A 53 15.83 -0.68 -13.41
N ALA A 54 15.05 -0.42 -14.46
CA ALA A 54 14.86 -1.37 -15.57
C ALA A 54 15.95 -1.17 -16.63
N ILE A 55 15.96 0.01 -17.22
CA ILE A 55 17.00 0.51 -18.13
C ILE A 55 17.41 1.92 -17.64
N PRO A 56 18.62 2.40 -17.96
CA PRO A 56 19.09 3.69 -17.47
C PRO A 56 18.06 4.81 -17.63
N GLY A 57 17.70 5.46 -16.52
CA GLY A 57 16.71 6.53 -16.47
C GLY A 57 15.26 6.11 -16.20
N PHE A 58 14.96 4.81 -16.11
CA PHE A 58 13.58 4.31 -15.92
C PHE A 58 13.45 3.26 -14.81
N VAL A 59 12.35 3.37 -14.05
CA VAL A 59 12.01 2.44 -12.96
C VAL A 59 11.48 1.12 -13.52
N TYR A 60 11.91 -0.02 -12.94
CA TYR A 60 11.38 -1.33 -13.38
C TYR A 60 9.91 -1.51 -13.00
N GLY A 61 9.11 -2.07 -13.92
CA GLY A 61 7.66 -2.18 -13.76
C GLY A 61 7.23 -3.00 -12.55
N GLY A 62 8.02 -3.99 -12.13
CA GLY A 62 7.73 -4.78 -10.94
C GLY A 62 7.73 -3.96 -9.65
N LEU A 63 8.52 -2.87 -9.55
CA LEU A 63 8.47 -1.98 -8.38
C LEU A 63 7.13 -1.26 -8.31
N LEU A 64 6.64 -0.79 -9.47
CA LEU A 64 5.37 -0.09 -9.58
C LEU A 64 4.20 -1.04 -9.25
N ALA A 65 4.28 -2.30 -9.72
CA ALA A 65 3.33 -3.33 -9.34
C ALA A 65 3.39 -3.64 -7.84
N SER A 66 4.57 -3.74 -7.24
CA SER A 66 4.73 -3.93 -5.79
C SER A 66 4.20 -2.74 -4.98
N LEU A 67 4.39 -1.52 -5.47
CA LEU A 67 3.82 -0.31 -4.88
C LEU A 67 2.29 -0.35 -4.93
N ALA A 68 1.69 -0.66 -6.09
CA ALA A 68 0.25 -0.81 -6.24
C ALA A 68 -0.33 -1.92 -5.33
N ASP A 69 0.36 -3.06 -5.24
CA ASP A 69 -0.01 -4.19 -4.39
C ASP A 69 -0.05 -3.81 -2.90
N CYS A 70 1.06 -3.27 -2.39
CA CYS A 70 1.16 -2.89 -0.99
C CYS A 70 0.28 -1.71 -0.63
N HIS A 71 0.11 -0.75 -1.55
CA HIS A 71 -0.84 0.33 -1.40
C HIS A 71 -2.27 -0.23 -1.30
N THR A 72 -2.67 -1.13 -2.20
CA THR A 72 -3.99 -1.80 -2.17
C THR A 72 -4.26 -2.45 -0.82
N THR A 73 -3.32 -3.25 -0.29
CA THR A 73 -3.54 -3.91 1.01
C THR A 73 -3.53 -2.94 2.19
N GLY A 74 -2.74 -1.86 2.14
CA GLY A 74 -2.77 -0.78 3.12
C GLY A 74 -4.10 -0.02 3.10
N SER A 75 -4.59 0.34 1.92
CA SER A 75 -5.88 1.00 1.72
C SER A 75 -7.04 0.11 2.15
N GLY A 76 -6.98 -1.20 1.85
CA GLY A 76 -7.95 -2.19 2.35
C GLY A 76 -7.97 -2.27 3.87
N ALA A 77 -6.80 -2.29 4.52
CA ALA A 77 -6.69 -2.28 5.97
C ALA A 77 -7.31 -1.00 6.58
N LEU A 78 -6.97 0.17 6.04
CA LEU A 78 -7.53 1.46 6.45
C LEU A 78 -9.05 1.48 6.31
N ALA A 79 -9.58 1.02 5.18
CA ALA A 79 -11.02 1.00 4.90
C ALA A 79 -11.77 0.06 5.85
N LEU A 80 -11.25 -1.14 6.10
CA LEU A 80 -11.87 -2.09 7.02
C LEU A 80 -11.82 -1.60 8.48
N HIS A 81 -10.72 -0.97 8.88
CA HIS A 81 -10.59 -0.42 10.22
C HIS A 81 -11.60 0.72 10.44
N LYS A 82 -11.68 1.64 9.48
CA LYS A 82 -12.66 2.74 9.48
C LYS A 82 -14.10 2.22 9.46
N ALA A 83 -14.40 1.19 8.66
CA ALA A 83 -15.73 0.57 8.62
C ALA A 83 -16.12 -0.13 9.94
N ALA A 84 -15.14 -0.56 10.73
CA ALA A 84 -15.34 -1.07 12.09
C ALA A 84 -15.45 0.04 13.15
N GLY A 85 -15.38 1.32 12.75
CA GLY A 85 -15.45 2.46 13.66
C GLY A 85 -14.13 2.81 14.35
N HIS A 86 -13.00 2.37 13.79
CA HIS A 86 -11.68 2.59 14.36
C HIS A 86 -10.72 3.32 13.41
N LEU A 87 -9.82 4.11 13.96
CA LEU A 87 -8.67 4.73 13.32
C LEU A 87 -7.36 4.12 13.87
N PRO A 88 -6.25 4.13 13.10
CA PRO A 88 -5.01 3.49 13.55
C PRO A 88 -4.54 3.97 14.93
N GLU A 89 -4.73 5.25 15.24
CA GLU A 89 -4.36 5.88 16.51
C GLU A 89 -5.22 5.46 17.72
N ASP A 90 -6.35 4.76 17.52
CA ASP A 90 -7.28 4.38 18.61
C ASP A 90 -6.74 3.27 19.53
N GLY A 91 -5.54 2.73 19.24
CA GLY A 91 -4.94 1.62 20.01
C GLY A 91 -5.61 0.27 19.77
N VAL A 92 -6.55 0.20 18.83
CA VAL A 92 -7.15 -1.05 18.36
C VAL A 92 -6.27 -1.66 17.28
N GLU A 93 -6.05 -2.97 17.36
CA GLU A 93 -5.21 -3.67 16.39
C GLU A 93 -5.71 -3.48 14.94
N ALA A 94 -4.82 -2.97 14.07
CA ALA A 94 -5.14 -2.76 12.67
C ALA A 94 -5.35 -4.11 11.94
N PRO A 95 -6.40 -4.24 11.10
CA PRO A 95 -6.57 -5.44 10.30
C PRO A 95 -5.44 -5.55 9.28
N ARG A 96 -4.89 -6.75 9.10
CA ARG A 96 -4.00 -7.04 7.98
C ARG A 96 -4.81 -7.54 6.79
N CYS A 97 -4.43 -7.12 5.59
CA CYS A 97 -4.96 -7.63 4.33
C CYS A 97 -3.88 -8.30 3.48
N VAL A 98 -4.30 -9.26 2.67
CA VAL A 98 -3.55 -9.84 1.55
C VAL A 98 -4.25 -9.53 0.24
N THR A 99 -3.51 -9.50 -0.85
CA THR A 99 -4.05 -9.23 -2.18
C THR A 99 -4.67 -10.50 -2.75
N ALA A 100 -5.95 -10.44 -3.13
CA ALA A 100 -6.65 -11.53 -3.82
C ALA A 100 -6.51 -11.43 -5.34
N SER A 101 -6.53 -10.21 -5.88
CA SER A 101 -6.25 -9.94 -7.28
C SER A 101 -5.63 -8.56 -7.44
N LEU A 102 -4.82 -8.41 -8.48
CA LEU A 102 -4.23 -7.14 -8.87
C LEU A 102 -4.11 -7.11 -10.39
N LYS A 103 -4.78 -6.15 -11.01
CA LYS A 103 -4.57 -5.79 -12.42
C LYS A 103 -3.77 -4.51 -12.46
N VAL A 104 -2.72 -4.48 -13.28
CA VAL A 104 -1.83 -3.32 -13.45
C VAL A 104 -1.69 -2.99 -14.93
N ASP A 105 -2.08 -1.78 -15.31
CA ASP A 105 -1.93 -1.23 -16.65
C ASP A 105 -0.79 -0.18 -16.61
N PHE A 106 0.31 -0.47 -17.31
CA PHE A 106 1.45 0.44 -17.45
C PHE A 106 1.22 1.39 -18.62
N LEU A 107 0.96 2.66 -18.32
CA LEU A 107 0.53 3.65 -19.31
C LEU A 107 1.72 4.36 -19.98
N LYS A 108 2.79 4.59 -19.21
CA LYS A 108 3.96 5.35 -19.64
C LYS A 108 5.23 4.78 -19.00
N PRO A 109 6.41 4.93 -19.64
CA PRO A 109 7.68 4.74 -18.96
C PRO A 109 7.80 5.66 -17.75
N THR A 110 8.23 5.11 -16.61
CA THR A 110 8.33 5.87 -15.35
C THR A 110 9.76 6.38 -15.16
N PRO A 111 9.99 7.70 -15.11
CA PRO A 111 11.32 8.26 -14.87
C PRO A 111 11.91 7.78 -13.53
N ALA A 112 13.21 7.52 -13.52
CA ALA A 112 13.97 7.30 -12.28
C ALA A 112 14.22 8.63 -11.54
N PHE A 113 14.65 8.53 -10.28
CA PHE A 113 15.02 9.68 -9.44
C PHE A 113 13.91 10.70 -9.18
N THR A 114 12.64 10.30 -9.36
CA THR A 114 11.46 11.09 -8.99
C THR A 114 10.62 10.38 -7.95
N TRP A 115 9.86 11.16 -7.18
CA TRP A 115 8.90 10.62 -6.22
C TRP A 115 7.74 9.97 -6.97
N LEU A 116 7.45 8.74 -6.59
CA LEU A 116 6.21 8.07 -6.95
C LEU A 116 5.14 8.41 -5.93
N GLU A 117 3.95 8.76 -6.39
CA GLU A 117 2.78 8.94 -5.54
C GLU A 117 1.66 8.00 -6.02
N ALA A 118 1.37 6.97 -5.23
CA ALA A 118 0.21 6.11 -5.43
C ALA A 118 -0.98 6.71 -4.69
N ARG A 119 -2.06 7.00 -5.42
CA ARG A 119 -3.34 7.47 -4.88
C ARG A 119 -4.43 6.44 -5.13
N GLY A 120 -5.06 6.00 -4.05
CA GLY A 120 -6.06 4.94 -4.07
C GLY A 120 -7.44 5.45 -3.65
N ARG A 121 -8.47 5.15 -4.46
CA ARG A 121 -9.87 5.32 -4.11
C ARG A 121 -10.49 3.98 -3.71
N ILE A 122 -11.22 4.00 -2.60
CA ILE A 122 -11.99 2.83 -2.16
C ILE A 122 -13.25 2.74 -3.02
N VAL A 123 -13.36 1.67 -3.81
CA VAL A 123 -14.49 1.44 -4.72
C VAL A 123 -15.61 0.65 -4.05
N GLU A 124 -15.24 -0.37 -3.25
CA GLU A 124 -16.19 -1.23 -2.54
C GLU A 124 -15.59 -1.62 -1.19
N VAL A 125 -16.41 -1.57 -0.13
CA VAL A 125 -16.07 -2.15 1.18
C VAL A 125 -17.09 -3.23 1.50
N GLY A 126 -16.64 -4.48 1.53
CA GLY A 126 -17.41 -5.61 2.04
C GLY A 126 -16.95 -6.03 3.43
N ALA A 127 -17.58 -7.06 4.00
CA ALA A 127 -17.24 -7.56 5.33
C ALA A 127 -15.77 -8.04 5.47
N ARG A 128 -15.20 -8.56 4.38
CA ARG A 128 -13.85 -9.15 4.36
C ARG A 128 -12.98 -8.70 3.18
N LYS A 129 -13.57 -8.02 2.19
CA LYS A 129 -12.88 -7.63 0.96
C LYS A 129 -13.03 -6.12 0.75
N VAL A 130 -12.03 -5.51 0.14
CA VAL A 130 -12.04 -4.11 -0.28
C VAL A 130 -11.51 -4.04 -1.70
N VAL A 131 -12.22 -3.33 -2.57
CA VAL A 131 -11.78 -3.05 -3.95
C VAL A 131 -11.19 -1.65 -3.98
N VAL A 132 -9.99 -1.50 -4.52
CA VAL A 132 -9.23 -0.25 -4.56
C VAL A 132 -8.79 0.04 -5.99
N ALA A 133 -9.17 1.22 -6.50
CA ALA A 133 -8.66 1.75 -7.76
C ALA A 133 -7.47 2.68 -7.44
N THR A 134 -6.31 2.41 -8.02
CA THR A 134 -5.06 3.13 -7.74
C THR A 134 -4.49 3.77 -9.00
N GLU A 135 -4.05 5.02 -8.88
CA GLU A 135 -3.22 5.69 -9.89
C GLU A 135 -1.84 5.96 -9.29
N ILE A 136 -0.77 5.59 -10.00
CA ILE A 136 0.60 5.96 -9.63
C ILE A 136 1.05 7.10 -10.51
N TRP A 137 1.48 8.17 -9.86
CA TRP A 137 1.95 9.40 -10.46
C TRP A 137 3.46 9.50 -10.35
N ALA A 138 4.09 10.02 -11.41
CA ALA A 138 5.48 10.44 -11.45
C ALA A 138 5.55 11.76 -12.24
N ASP A 139 6.27 12.76 -11.72
CA ASP A 139 6.40 14.10 -12.32
C ASP A 139 5.06 14.72 -12.77
N GLY A 140 4.02 14.57 -11.93
CA GLY A 140 2.70 15.14 -12.21
C GLY A 140 1.91 14.43 -13.30
N GLN A 141 2.31 13.23 -13.73
CA GLN A 141 1.59 12.41 -14.71
C GLN A 141 1.25 11.03 -14.17
N VAL A 142 0.06 10.51 -14.50
CA VAL A 142 -0.28 9.10 -14.26
C VAL A 142 0.56 8.22 -15.19
N VAL A 143 1.36 7.34 -14.60
CA VAL A 143 2.21 6.38 -15.31
C VAL A 143 1.68 4.96 -15.21
N VAL A 144 0.92 4.63 -14.15
CA VAL A 144 0.31 3.31 -13.93
C VAL A 144 -1.11 3.48 -13.40
N ARG A 145 -2.01 2.62 -13.85
CA ARG A 145 -3.32 2.37 -13.23
C ARG A 145 -3.36 0.96 -12.69
N ALA A 146 -3.98 0.78 -11.54
CA ALA A 146 -4.19 -0.54 -10.96
C ALA A 146 -5.59 -0.66 -10.36
N GLU A 147 -6.13 -1.88 -10.43
CA GLU A 147 -7.33 -2.28 -9.70
C GLU A 147 -6.95 -3.48 -8.84
N GLY A 148 -7.07 -3.32 -7.53
CA GLY A 148 -6.64 -4.31 -6.55
C GLY A 148 -7.78 -4.71 -5.63
N VAL A 149 -7.83 -5.99 -5.28
CA VAL A 149 -8.77 -6.52 -4.28
C VAL A 149 -7.97 -6.96 -3.06
N ALA A 150 -8.13 -6.23 -1.96
CA ALA A 150 -7.58 -6.59 -0.66
C ALA A 150 -8.58 -7.46 0.11
N VAL A 151 -8.11 -8.53 0.73
CA VAL A 151 -8.91 -9.40 1.58
C VAL A 151 -8.29 -9.50 2.96
N ARG A 152 -9.10 -9.36 4.01
CA ARG A 152 -8.65 -9.51 5.40
C ARG A 152 -8.00 -10.88 5.60
N VAL A 153 -6.83 -10.90 6.22
CA VAL A 153 -6.09 -12.12 6.54
C VAL A 153 -7.00 -13.09 7.32
N PRO A 154 -7.18 -14.33 6.84
CA PRO A 154 -7.94 -15.35 7.57
C PRO A 154 -7.26 -15.71 8.89
N ASP A 155 -8.04 -16.15 9.88
CA ASP A 155 -7.51 -16.53 11.20
C ASP A 155 -6.44 -17.64 11.13
N ALA A 156 -6.53 -18.53 10.13
CA ALA A 156 -5.55 -19.60 9.90
C ALA A 156 -4.12 -19.09 9.64
N MET A 157 -3.95 -17.86 9.14
CA MET A 157 -2.64 -17.24 8.89
C MET A 157 -2.09 -16.44 10.08
N LYS A 158 -2.86 -16.31 11.18
CA LYS A 158 -2.38 -15.65 12.41
C LYS A 158 -1.42 -16.52 13.24
N GLY A 159 -1.36 -17.82 12.96
CA GLY A 159 -0.58 -18.82 13.72
C GLY A 159 0.81 -19.16 13.19
N GLY A 160 1.38 -18.37 12.28
CA GLY A 160 2.73 -18.62 11.77
C GLY A 160 3.79 -18.33 12.84
N SER A 161 4.23 -19.36 13.58
CA SER A 161 5.41 -19.30 14.43
C SER A 161 6.59 -18.74 13.64
N SER A 162 7.29 -17.78 14.21
CA SER A 162 8.63 -17.39 13.77
C SER A 162 9.50 -18.65 13.67
N ALA A 163 9.99 -18.94 12.46
CA ALA A 163 11.11 -19.84 12.25
C ALA A 163 12.40 -19.04 12.33
#